data_AF-A4CY74-F1
#
_entry.id   AF-A4CY74-F1
#
_cell.length_a   1.000
_cell.length_b   1.000
_cell.length_c   1.000
_cell.angle_alpha   90.00
_cell.angle_beta   90.00
_cell.angle_gamma   90.00
#
_symmetry.space_group_name_H-M   'P 1'
#
loop_
_entity.id
_entity.type
_entity.pdbx_description
1 polymer ?
#
loop_
_entity_poly.entity_id
_entity_poly.type
_entity_poly.pdbx_seq_one_letter_code
_entity_poly.pdbx_strand_id
1 'polypeptide(L)'
;MSALGVASLEKNFDGMSGFSGKPSTRFTKAWIMLLLSSGVDKLLHQNQRAHALIVLASGIRILFLSILVGTTAALIFEDRKPMNANNINKSYLNKILSEGVAVNAGTKMHDWLLNQVEIHNLDQASHSGIVATERKGALSEALDSGLANHTVSDVSVLTQILQNVDEPDNYWISLEMPNKTPQAFIFGANLDPTTKQAINIA
;
A
#
# COMPACT_ATOMS: atom_id res chain seq x y z
N MET A 1 -26.15 16.20 14.73
CA MET A 1 -25.48 16.46 16.02
C MET A 1 -26.28 17.50 16.77
N SER A 2 -26.86 17.11 17.90
CA SER A 2 -27.92 17.82 18.61
C SER A 2 -27.44 19.17 19.17
N ALA A 3 -28.29 20.20 19.13
CA ALA A 3 -28.02 21.55 19.64
C ALA A 3 -27.49 21.58 21.10
N LEU A 4 -27.78 20.55 21.87
CA LEU A 4 -27.27 20.33 23.23
C LEU A 4 -25.76 20.08 23.30
N GLY A 5 -25.16 19.44 22.28
CA GLY A 5 -23.72 19.18 22.24
C GLY A 5 -22.90 20.44 21.96
N VAL A 6 -23.46 21.36 21.15
CA VAL A 6 -22.83 22.65 20.83
C VAL A 6 -22.87 23.57 22.06
N ALA A 7 -24.00 23.65 22.75
CA ALA A 7 -24.15 24.47 23.97
C ALA A 7 -23.23 24.03 25.13
N SER A 8 -22.93 22.72 25.24
CA SER A 8 -22.01 22.19 26.25
C SER A 8 -20.55 22.59 25.98
N LEU A 9 -20.12 22.60 24.71
CA LEU A 9 -18.80 23.07 24.32
C LEU A 9 -18.66 24.60 24.50
N GLU A 10 -19.72 25.36 24.24
CA GLU A 10 -19.75 26.82 24.39
C GLU A 10 -19.48 27.29 25.83
N LYS A 11 -19.93 26.54 26.84
CA LYS A 11 -19.75 26.88 28.26
C LYS A 11 -18.29 26.80 28.70
N ASN A 12 -17.47 25.98 28.03
CA ASN A 12 -16.06 25.79 28.36
C ASN A 12 -15.16 26.96 27.90
N PHE A 13 -15.66 27.84 27.04
CA PHE A 13 -14.93 29.02 26.56
C PHE A 13 -15.26 30.30 27.34
N ASP A 14 -16.17 30.22 28.32
CA ASP A 14 -16.55 31.36 29.14
C ASP A 14 -15.47 31.62 30.21
N GLY A 15 -14.83 32.80 30.15
CA GLY A 15 -13.76 33.19 31.08
C GLY A 15 -12.31 33.01 30.58
N MET A 16 -12.10 32.43 29.39
CA MET A 16 -10.76 32.37 28.76
C MET A 16 -10.35 33.74 28.18
N SER A 17 -9.13 34.21 28.49
CA SER A 17 -8.63 35.49 27.96
C SER A 17 -8.54 35.46 26.42
N GLY A 18 -9.23 36.38 25.74
CA GLY A 18 -9.33 36.41 24.27
C GLY A 18 -10.73 36.05 23.72
N PHE A 19 -11.59 35.44 24.56
CA PHE A 19 -12.95 35.00 24.20
C PHE A 19 -14.05 35.87 24.82
N SER A 20 -13.91 37.20 24.80
CA SER A 20 -14.99 38.12 25.19
C SER A 20 -15.98 38.38 24.03
N GLY A 21 -17.29 38.40 24.30
CA GLY A 21 -18.33 38.69 23.31
C GLY A 21 -19.51 37.71 23.31
N LYS A 22 -20.42 37.86 22.32
CA LYS A 22 -21.63 37.02 22.17
C LYS A 22 -21.25 35.53 21.94
N PRO A 23 -22.09 34.57 22.34
CA PRO A 23 -21.80 33.13 22.24
C PRO A 23 -21.40 32.69 20.83
N SER A 24 -22.13 33.16 19.81
CA SER A 24 -21.85 32.84 18.40
C SER A 24 -20.45 33.28 17.94
N THR A 25 -19.97 34.43 18.43
CA THR A 25 -18.64 34.93 18.10
C THR A 25 -17.54 34.09 18.75
N ARG A 26 -17.74 33.60 19.97
CA ARG A 26 -16.76 32.75 20.69
C ARG A 26 -16.54 31.43 19.98
N PHE A 27 -17.62 30.80 19.52
CA PHE A 27 -17.55 29.59 18.72
C PHE A 27 -16.76 29.80 17.42
N THR A 28 -17.07 30.86 16.68
CA THR A 28 -16.32 31.18 15.44
C THR A 28 -14.84 31.47 15.73
N LYS A 29 -14.51 32.18 16.82
CA LYS A 29 -13.12 32.42 17.24
C LYS A 29 -12.38 31.11 17.55
N ALA A 30 -13.02 30.16 18.22
CA ALA A 30 -12.42 28.86 18.54
C ALA A 30 -12.12 28.03 17.29
N TRP A 31 -13.05 28.00 16.33
CA TRP A 31 -12.82 27.36 15.03
C TRP A 31 -11.71 28.05 14.24
N ILE A 32 -11.67 29.39 14.22
CA ILE A 32 -10.57 30.14 13.58
C ILE A 32 -9.22 29.79 14.21
N MET A 33 -9.15 29.71 15.54
CA MET A 33 -7.92 29.36 16.27
C MET A 33 -7.46 27.92 15.99
N LEU A 34 -8.41 26.98 15.89
CA LEU A 34 -8.16 25.58 15.54
C LEU A 34 -7.71 25.43 14.08
N LEU A 35 -8.28 26.21 13.16
CA LEU A 35 -7.99 26.17 11.74
C LEU A 35 -6.66 26.85 11.36
N LEU A 36 -6.20 27.84 12.13
CA LEU A 36 -5.02 28.64 11.80
C LEU A 36 -3.73 28.25 12.54
N SER A 37 -3.75 27.27 13.44
CA SER A 37 -2.59 26.88 14.26
C SER A 37 -2.01 28.09 15.01
N SER A 38 -2.64 28.42 16.14
CA SER A 38 -2.09 29.20 17.27
C SER A 38 -1.25 30.46 16.99
N GLY A 39 -1.61 31.31 16.02
CA GLY A 39 -0.75 32.46 15.67
C GLY A 39 -1.42 33.82 15.41
N VAL A 40 -2.74 33.94 15.40
CA VAL A 40 -3.39 35.13 14.79
C VAL A 40 -4.39 35.86 15.71
N ASP A 41 -4.15 35.85 17.03
CA ASP A 41 -5.00 36.56 18.01
C ASP A 41 -5.13 38.08 17.75
N LYS A 42 -4.16 38.67 17.03
CA LYS A 42 -4.18 40.11 16.70
C LYS A 42 -5.16 40.50 15.59
N LEU A 43 -5.55 39.58 14.70
CA LEU A 43 -6.55 39.88 13.64
C LEU A 43 -8.00 39.57 14.08
N LEU A 44 -8.17 38.93 15.24
CA LEU A 44 -9.46 38.51 15.78
C LEU A 44 -10.31 39.63 16.42
N HIS A 45 -9.81 40.88 16.40
CA HIS A 45 -10.45 42.03 17.04
C HIS A 45 -11.13 42.99 16.06
N GLN A 46 -11.04 42.77 14.74
CA GLN A 46 -11.66 43.65 13.76
C GLN A 46 -12.73 42.93 12.92
N ASN A 47 -13.98 43.35 13.15
CA ASN A 47 -15.15 43.19 12.29
C ASN A 47 -15.65 41.75 12.01
N GLN A 48 -16.93 41.48 12.28
CA GLN A 48 -17.55 40.16 12.08
C GLN A 48 -17.45 39.63 10.64
N ARG A 49 -17.38 40.53 9.65
CA ARG A 49 -17.19 40.15 8.23
C ARG A 49 -15.81 39.54 7.97
N ALA A 50 -14.77 39.95 8.72
CA ALA A 50 -13.45 39.37 8.61
C ALA A 50 -13.40 37.93 9.14
N HIS A 51 -14.15 37.63 10.21
CA HIS A 51 -14.27 36.25 10.72
C HIS A 51 -14.86 35.29 9.68
N ALA A 52 -15.91 35.70 8.96
CA ALA A 52 -16.51 34.89 7.91
C ALA A 52 -15.52 34.61 6.76
N LEU A 53 -14.75 35.62 6.34
CA LEU A 53 -13.72 35.47 5.30
C LEU A 53 -12.57 34.56 5.75
N ILE A 54 -12.14 34.65 7.02
CA ILE A 54 -11.07 33.81 7.56
C ILE A 54 -11.52 32.35 7.65
N VAL A 55 -12.75 32.09 8.09
CA VAL A 55 -13.32 30.72 8.11
C VAL A 55 -13.44 30.17 6.70
N LEU A 56 -13.90 30.98 5.75
CA LEU A 56 -14.02 30.58 4.35
C LEU A 56 -12.64 30.28 3.73
N ALA A 57 -11.65 31.15 3.95
CA ALA A 57 -10.28 30.92 3.49
C ALA A 57 -9.65 29.66 4.11
N SER A 58 -9.94 29.39 5.39
CA SER A 58 -9.48 28.19 6.08
C SER A 58 -10.19 26.92 5.60
N GLY A 59 -11.49 26.99 5.32
CA GLY A 59 -12.25 25.89 4.71
C GLY A 59 -11.74 25.55 3.32
N ILE A 60 -11.45 26.57 2.51
CA ILE A 60 -10.79 26.41 1.20
C ILE A 60 -9.42 25.76 1.36
N ARG A 61 -8.61 26.19 2.35
CA ARG A 61 -7.30 25.59 2.62
C ARG A 61 -7.39 24.11 2.98
N ILE A 62 -8.34 23.72 3.83
CA ILE A 62 -8.57 22.31 4.15
C ILE A 62 -9.00 21.55 2.90
N LEU A 63 -9.89 22.12 2.09
CA LEU A 63 -10.34 21.49 0.85
C LEU A 63 -9.16 21.26 -0.12
N PHE A 64 -8.26 22.24 -0.25
CA PHE A 64 -7.03 22.07 -1.03
C PHE A 64 -6.12 20.98 -0.47
N LEU A 65 -5.90 20.94 0.84
CA LEU A 65 -5.09 19.88 1.47
C LEU A 65 -5.73 18.51 1.30
N SER A 66 -7.05 18.39 1.41
CA SER A 66 -7.79 17.14 1.19
C SER A 66 -7.69 16.67 -0.26
N ILE A 67 -7.78 17.59 -1.23
CA ILE A 67 -7.56 17.24 -2.64
C ILE A 67 -6.12 16.77 -2.84
N LEU A 68 -5.14 17.49 -2.31
CA LEU A 68 -3.72 17.14 -2.45
C LEU A 68 -3.39 15.77 -1.85
N VAL A 69 -3.90 15.49 -0.64
CA VAL A 69 -3.72 14.18 0.01
C VAL A 69 -4.48 13.11 -0.76
N GLY A 70 -5.69 13.40 -1.22
CA GLY A 70 -6.51 12.49 -2.03
C GLY A 70 -5.84 12.12 -3.35
N THR A 71 -5.27 13.07 -4.08
CA THR A 71 -4.55 12.83 -5.34
C THR A 71 -3.25 12.07 -5.09
N THR A 72 -2.50 12.43 -4.04
CA THR A 72 -1.26 11.71 -3.68
C THR A 72 -1.55 10.27 -3.31
N ALA A 73 -2.58 10.02 -2.49
CA ALA A 73 -3.01 8.68 -2.14
C ALA A 73 -3.48 7.90 -3.38
N ALA A 74 -4.28 8.52 -4.25
CA ALA A 74 -4.75 7.88 -5.49
C ALA A 74 -3.59 7.46 -6.39
N LEU A 75 -2.59 8.32 -6.59
CA LEU A 75 -1.38 7.99 -7.37
C LEU A 75 -0.62 6.82 -6.74
N ILE A 76 -0.39 6.85 -5.41
CA ILE A 76 0.31 5.77 -4.70
C ILE A 76 -0.45 4.45 -4.84
N PHE A 77 -1.79 4.45 -4.76
CA PHE A 77 -2.60 3.23 -4.89
C PHE A 77 -2.65 2.71 -6.33
N GLU A 78 -2.67 3.59 -7.32
CA GLU A 78 -2.68 3.22 -8.74
C GLU A 78 -1.33 2.59 -9.13
N ASP A 79 -0.21 3.19 -8.70
CA ASP A 79 1.15 2.66 -8.93
C ASP A 79 1.41 1.33 -8.20
N ARG A 80 0.71 1.06 -7.09
CA ARG A 80 0.88 -0.15 -6.27
C ARG A 80 -0.09 -1.28 -6.62
N LYS A 81 -1.02 -1.09 -7.55
CA LYS A 81 -1.94 -2.16 -7.94
C LYS A 81 -1.17 -3.20 -8.77
N PRO A 82 -1.17 -4.49 -8.38
CA PRO A 82 -0.47 -5.52 -9.14
C PRO A 82 -1.01 -5.60 -10.56
N MET A 83 -0.12 -5.58 -11.54
CA MET A 83 -0.47 -5.83 -12.92
C MET A 83 -0.74 -7.32 -13.10
N ASN A 84 -1.68 -7.67 -13.98
CA ASN A 84 -1.94 -9.06 -14.33
C ASN A 84 -0.70 -9.65 -15.04
N ALA A 85 -0.12 -10.71 -14.47
CA ALA A 85 1.06 -11.37 -15.00
C ALA A 85 0.88 -11.91 -16.43
N ASN A 86 -0.35 -12.15 -16.89
CA ASN A 86 -0.62 -12.57 -18.27
C ASN A 86 -0.43 -11.45 -19.31
N ASN A 87 -0.36 -10.19 -18.87
CA ASN A 87 -0.23 -9.03 -19.74
C ASN A 87 1.19 -8.46 -19.74
N ILE A 88 2.18 -9.23 -19.27
CA ILE A 88 3.58 -8.82 -19.29
C ILE A 88 4.01 -8.57 -20.74
N ASN A 89 4.69 -7.45 -20.96
CA ASN A 89 5.24 -7.10 -22.27
C ASN A 89 6.75 -7.36 -22.30
N LYS A 90 7.30 -7.49 -23.51
CA LYS A 90 8.72 -7.78 -23.74
C LYS A 90 9.65 -6.76 -23.09
N SER A 91 9.33 -5.46 -23.18
CA SER A 91 10.17 -4.38 -22.66
C SER A 91 10.28 -4.44 -21.13
N TYR A 92 9.15 -4.67 -20.47
CA TYR A 92 9.04 -4.80 -19.03
C TYR A 92 9.80 -6.02 -18.53
N LEU A 93 9.60 -7.18 -19.17
CA LEU A 93 10.31 -8.41 -18.83
C LEU A 93 11.83 -8.26 -19.01
N ASN A 94 12.28 -7.66 -20.11
CA ASN A 94 13.69 -7.39 -20.36
C ASN A 94 14.31 -6.48 -19.29
N LYS A 95 13.58 -5.44 -18.88
CA LYS A 95 14.03 -4.53 -17.82
C LYS A 95 14.21 -5.27 -16.49
N ILE A 96 13.21 -6.02 -16.05
CA ILE A 96 13.28 -6.75 -14.78
C ILE A 96 14.42 -7.78 -14.81
N LEU A 97 14.58 -8.52 -15.91
CA LEU A 97 15.67 -9.49 -16.04
C LEU A 97 17.05 -8.82 -16.02
N SER A 98 17.19 -7.64 -16.62
CA SER A 98 18.44 -6.87 -16.55
C SER A 98 18.78 -6.37 -15.14
N GLU A 99 17.77 -6.20 -14.29
CA GLU A 99 17.90 -5.81 -12.88
C GLU A 99 18.07 -7.01 -11.92
N GLY A 100 17.98 -8.24 -12.44
CA GLY A 100 18.10 -9.48 -11.68
C GLY A 100 16.79 -9.95 -11.06
N VAL A 101 16.44 -11.23 -11.30
CA VAL A 101 15.23 -11.89 -10.78
C VAL A 101 15.61 -13.17 -10.04
N ALA A 102 15.36 -13.19 -8.74
CA ALA A 102 15.50 -14.39 -7.92
C ALA A 102 14.26 -15.29 -8.02
N VAL A 103 14.46 -16.59 -8.13
CA VAL A 103 13.38 -17.59 -8.18
C VAL A 103 13.84 -18.89 -7.54
N ASN A 104 12.93 -19.65 -6.94
CA ASN A 104 13.27 -20.99 -6.45
C ASN A 104 13.45 -21.96 -7.62
N ALA A 105 14.63 -22.57 -7.73
CA ALA A 105 14.94 -23.55 -8.76
C ALA A 105 14.01 -24.78 -8.65
N GLY A 106 13.67 -25.37 -9.80
CA GLY A 106 12.83 -26.57 -9.87
C GLY A 106 11.36 -26.37 -9.46
N THR A 107 10.89 -25.13 -9.37
CA THR A 107 9.49 -24.81 -9.09
C THR A 107 8.72 -24.43 -10.36
N LYS A 108 7.39 -24.53 -10.31
CA LYS A 108 6.53 -24.05 -11.40
C LYS A 108 6.76 -22.57 -11.75
N MET A 109 7.18 -21.76 -10.78
CA MET A 109 7.48 -20.35 -10.98
C MET A 109 8.76 -20.15 -11.79
N HIS A 110 9.76 -21.02 -11.59
CA HIS A 110 10.96 -21.04 -12.43
C HIS A 110 10.63 -21.43 -13.87
N ASP A 111 9.86 -22.50 -14.07
CA ASP A 111 9.43 -22.93 -15.41
C ASP A 111 8.57 -21.87 -16.10
N TRP A 112 7.66 -21.24 -15.35
CA TRP A 112 6.84 -20.13 -15.86
C TRP A 112 7.71 -18.95 -16.32
N LEU A 113 8.71 -18.56 -15.53
CA LEU A 113 9.60 -17.46 -15.86
C LEU A 113 10.41 -17.76 -17.13
N LEU A 114 10.97 -18.96 -17.25
CA LEU A 114 11.68 -19.41 -18.46
C LEU A 114 10.76 -19.39 -19.69
N ASN A 115 9.53 -19.86 -19.56
CA ASN A 115 8.54 -19.83 -20.63
C ASN A 115 8.18 -18.39 -21.05
N GLN A 116 8.12 -17.43 -20.11
CA GLN A 116 7.92 -16.02 -20.48
C GLN A 116 9.10 -15.46 -21.29
N VAL A 117 10.34 -15.82 -20.94
CA VAL A 117 11.54 -15.42 -21.68
C VAL A 117 11.49 -15.96 -23.11
N GLU A 118 11.09 -17.22 -23.28
CA GLU A 118 10.95 -17.86 -24.59
C GLU A 118 9.83 -17.23 -25.43
N ILE A 119 8.63 -17.07 -24.86
CA ILE A 119 7.46 -16.47 -25.55
C ILE A 119 7.77 -15.06 -26.06
N HIS A 120 8.50 -14.26 -25.28
CA HIS A 120 8.88 -12.91 -25.67
C HIS A 120 10.14 -12.83 -26.55
N ASN A 121 10.72 -13.99 -26.92
CA ASN A 121 11.94 -14.11 -27.72
C ASN A 121 13.05 -13.20 -27.18
N LEU A 122 13.30 -13.32 -25.88
CA LEU A 122 14.38 -12.64 -25.17
C LEU A 122 15.67 -13.45 -25.31
N ASP A 123 16.80 -12.74 -25.36
CA ASP A 123 18.09 -13.33 -25.66
C ASP A 123 18.67 -14.15 -24.50
N GLN A 124 19.75 -14.86 -24.77
CA GLN A 124 20.45 -15.67 -23.77
C GLN A 124 21.04 -14.80 -22.63
N ALA A 125 21.32 -13.52 -22.89
CA ALA A 125 21.72 -12.56 -21.86
C ALA A 125 20.59 -12.30 -20.86
N SER A 126 19.33 -12.27 -21.30
CA SER A 126 18.17 -12.17 -20.42
C SER A 126 18.01 -13.37 -19.46
N HIS A 127 18.56 -14.54 -19.81
CA HIS A 127 18.59 -15.70 -18.93
C HIS A 127 19.64 -15.56 -17.81
N SER A 128 20.72 -14.80 -18.05
CA SER A 128 21.75 -14.56 -17.02
C SER A 128 21.28 -13.68 -15.86
N GLY A 129 20.17 -12.97 -16.06
CA GLY A 129 19.49 -12.21 -15.01
C GLY A 129 18.67 -13.07 -14.04
N ILE A 130 18.49 -14.37 -14.31
CA ILE A 130 17.73 -15.27 -13.44
C ILE A 130 18.65 -15.89 -12.40
N VAL A 131 18.42 -15.54 -11.13
CA VAL A 131 19.12 -16.10 -9.98
C VAL A 131 18.30 -17.25 -9.41
N ALA A 132 18.56 -18.46 -9.90
CA ALA A 132 17.89 -19.67 -9.42
C ALA A 132 18.47 -20.12 -8.07
N THR A 133 17.62 -20.24 -7.05
CA THR A 133 18.04 -20.60 -5.68
C THR A 133 17.35 -21.88 -5.19
N GLU A 134 18.10 -22.77 -4.55
CA GLU A 134 17.57 -24.05 -4.04
C GLU A 134 17.34 -24.02 -2.52
N ARG A 135 17.99 -23.09 -1.81
CA ARG A 135 18.01 -23.05 -0.34
C ARG A 135 16.89 -22.19 0.23
N LYS A 136 16.28 -22.65 1.33
CA LYS A 136 15.32 -21.87 2.12
C LYS A 136 15.97 -20.58 2.65
N GLY A 137 15.28 -19.45 2.48
CA GLY A 137 15.79 -18.12 2.86
C GLY A 137 16.71 -17.46 1.82
N ALA A 138 17.11 -18.18 0.77
CA ALA A 138 17.98 -17.60 -0.25
C ALA A 138 17.31 -16.47 -1.05
N LEU A 139 15.97 -16.44 -1.12
CA LEU A 139 15.25 -15.35 -1.80
C LEU A 139 15.31 -14.03 -1.04
N SER A 140 15.14 -14.02 0.29
CA SER A 140 15.29 -12.80 1.08
C SER A 140 16.75 -12.33 1.06
N GLU A 141 17.69 -13.25 1.20
CA GLU A 141 19.12 -12.92 1.12
C GLU A 141 19.51 -12.36 -0.26
N ALA A 142 18.91 -12.84 -1.35
CA ALA A 142 19.17 -12.31 -2.69
C ALA A 142 18.69 -10.85 -2.84
N LEU A 143 17.59 -10.49 -2.18
CA LEU A 143 17.09 -9.12 -2.11
C LEU A 143 17.99 -8.24 -1.23
N ASP A 144 18.29 -8.69 -0.01
CA ASP A 144 19.09 -7.91 0.96
C ASP A 144 20.53 -7.69 0.48
N SER A 145 21.11 -8.67 -0.22
CA SER A 145 22.47 -8.57 -0.78
C SER A 145 22.53 -7.78 -2.10
N GLY A 146 21.40 -7.40 -2.68
CA GLY A 146 21.33 -6.77 -4.01
C GLY A 146 21.74 -7.70 -5.16
N LEU A 147 21.80 -9.02 -4.93
CA LEU A 147 22.08 -10.01 -5.96
C LEU A 147 20.95 -10.07 -7.00
N ALA A 148 19.71 -9.81 -6.57
CA ALA A 148 18.56 -9.61 -7.43
C ALA A 148 17.68 -8.50 -6.85
N ASN A 149 17.17 -7.62 -7.71
CA ASN A 149 16.23 -6.58 -7.29
C ASN A 149 14.78 -7.06 -7.27
N HIS A 150 14.50 -8.19 -7.92
CA HIS A 150 13.17 -8.76 -8.06
C HIS A 150 13.13 -10.20 -7.58
N THR A 151 11.95 -10.66 -7.14
CA THR A 151 11.72 -12.06 -6.80
C THR A 151 10.40 -12.53 -7.38
N VAL A 152 10.40 -13.75 -7.92
CA VAL A 152 9.19 -14.42 -8.43
C VAL A 152 8.91 -15.65 -7.57
N SER A 153 7.73 -15.68 -6.96
CA SER A 153 7.25 -16.82 -6.18
C SER A 153 5.73 -16.75 -5.96
N ASP A 154 5.15 -17.74 -5.29
CA ASP A 154 3.74 -17.69 -4.88
C ASP A 154 3.53 -16.57 -3.84
N VAL A 155 2.34 -15.95 -3.85
CA VAL A 155 1.99 -14.80 -2.97
C VAL A 155 2.24 -15.09 -1.49
N SER A 156 1.93 -16.32 -1.04
CA SER A 156 2.17 -16.73 0.36
C SER A 156 3.66 -16.75 0.71
N VAL A 157 4.50 -17.19 -0.23
CA VAL A 157 5.97 -17.23 -0.05
C VAL A 157 6.54 -15.82 -0.12
N LEU A 158 6.07 -14.98 -1.04
CA LEU A 158 6.45 -13.56 -1.10
C LEU A 158 6.10 -12.83 0.19
N THR A 159 4.91 -13.07 0.75
CA THR A 159 4.51 -12.49 2.05
C THR A 159 5.46 -12.90 3.17
N GLN A 160 5.91 -14.16 3.16
CA GLN A 160 6.90 -14.63 4.12
C GLN A 160 8.28 -13.99 3.89
N ILE A 161 8.70 -13.80 2.64
CA ILE A 161 9.97 -13.12 2.32
C ILE A 161 9.93 -11.67 2.80
N LEU A 162 8.84 -10.95 2.55
CA LEU A 162 8.64 -9.58 3.02
C LEU A 162 8.70 -9.46 4.56
N GLN A 163 8.43 -10.52 5.32
CA GLN A 163 8.59 -10.49 6.78
C GLN A 163 10.03 -10.68 7.25
N ASN A 164 10.93 -11.13 6.37
CA ASN A 164 12.30 -11.54 6.72
C ASN A 164 13.39 -10.71 6.03
N VAL A 165 13.03 -9.72 5.21
CA VAL A 165 13.96 -8.74 4.62
C VAL A 165 14.17 -7.56 5.57
N ASP A 166 15.31 -6.89 5.48
CA ASP A 166 15.67 -5.82 6.41
C ASP A 166 14.76 -4.58 6.27
N GLU A 167 14.38 -4.23 5.05
CA GLU A 167 13.56 -3.04 4.73
C GLU A 167 12.30 -3.42 3.93
N PRO A 168 11.26 -3.99 4.59
CA PRO A 168 10.10 -4.55 3.90
C PRO A 168 9.24 -3.51 3.19
N ASP A 169 9.21 -2.27 3.68
CA ASP A 169 8.41 -1.17 3.13
C ASP A 169 8.89 -0.72 1.73
N ASN A 170 10.09 -1.12 1.32
CA ASN A 170 10.65 -0.82 0.01
C ASN A 170 10.16 -1.78 -1.09
N TYR A 171 9.49 -2.86 -0.71
CA TYR A 171 9.07 -3.92 -1.63
C TYR A 171 7.55 -4.00 -1.68
N TRP A 172 7.01 -4.29 -2.86
CA TRP A 172 5.59 -4.54 -3.06
C TRP A 172 5.38 -5.57 -4.16
N ILE A 173 4.20 -6.18 -4.17
CA ILE A 173 3.81 -7.13 -5.22
C ILE A 173 3.43 -6.33 -6.47
N SER A 174 4.27 -6.39 -7.50
CA SER A 174 4.08 -5.65 -8.75
C SER A 174 3.30 -6.44 -9.81
N LEU A 175 3.38 -7.77 -9.76
CA LEU A 175 2.72 -8.70 -10.67
C LEU A 175 1.95 -9.76 -9.90
N GLU A 176 0.72 -10.02 -10.32
CA GLU A 176 -0.08 -11.09 -9.75
C GLU A 176 -0.76 -11.91 -10.86
N MET A 177 -0.66 -13.24 -10.75
CA MET A 177 -1.46 -14.14 -11.57
C MET A 177 -2.87 -14.24 -10.97
N PRO A 178 -3.94 -13.99 -11.76
CA PRO A 178 -5.31 -14.03 -11.24
C PRO A 178 -5.76 -15.44 -10.84
N ASN A 179 -5.14 -16.47 -11.40
CA ASN A 179 -5.44 -17.86 -11.07
C ASN A 179 -4.51 -18.35 -9.96
N LYS A 180 -5.05 -18.57 -8.76
CA LYS A 180 -4.32 -19.16 -7.64
C LYS A 180 -3.94 -20.61 -7.97
N THR A 181 -2.69 -20.98 -7.75
CA THR A 181 -2.26 -22.39 -7.79
C THR A 181 -3.04 -23.16 -6.72
N PRO A 182 -3.93 -24.11 -7.09
CA PRO A 182 -4.66 -24.88 -6.09
C PRO A 182 -3.68 -25.74 -5.30
N GLN A 183 -3.82 -25.74 -3.97
CA GLN A 183 -3.10 -26.66 -3.10
C GLN A 183 -3.90 -27.95 -2.97
N ALA A 184 -3.23 -29.07 -3.13
CA ALA A 184 -3.83 -30.39 -3.04
C ALA A 184 -2.86 -31.38 -2.41
N PHE A 185 -3.40 -32.39 -1.73
CA PHE A 185 -2.62 -33.53 -1.27
C PHE A 185 -2.54 -34.59 -2.37
N ILE A 186 -1.39 -35.26 -2.45
CA ILE A 186 -1.21 -36.47 -3.25
C ILE A 186 -1.20 -37.69 -2.33
N PHE A 187 -1.90 -38.75 -2.74
CA PHE A 187 -1.98 -39.99 -1.99
C PHE A 187 -1.56 -41.17 -2.85
N GLY A 188 -0.92 -42.16 -2.22
CA GLY A 188 -0.50 -43.39 -2.89
C GLY A 188 -1.69 -44.16 -3.45
N ALA A 189 -1.58 -44.64 -4.68
CA ALA A 189 -2.65 -45.39 -5.36
C ALA A 189 -3.10 -46.64 -4.57
N ASN A 190 -2.21 -47.20 -3.74
CA ASN A 190 -2.42 -48.44 -2.99
C ASN A 190 -3.04 -48.25 -1.59
N LEU A 191 -3.45 -47.04 -1.20
CA LEU A 191 -4.17 -46.85 0.07
C LEU A 191 -5.49 -47.63 0.07
N ASP A 192 -5.84 -48.15 1.24
CA ASP A 192 -7.10 -48.86 1.44
C ASP A 192 -8.30 -47.92 1.20
N PRO A 193 -9.46 -48.45 0.76
CA PRO A 193 -10.62 -47.65 0.43
C PRO A 193 -11.13 -46.81 1.61
N THR A 194 -11.04 -47.33 2.84
CA THR A 194 -11.47 -46.64 4.06
C THR A 194 -10.63 -45.40 4.35
N THR A 195 -9.30 -45.49 4.20
CA THR A 195 -8.37 -44.36 4.37
C THR A 195 -8.57 -43.32 3.27
N LYS A 196 -8.75 -43.74 2.00
CA LYS A 196 -9.06 -42.81 0.90
C LYS A 196 -10.34 -42.02 1.13
N GLN A 197 -11.37 -42.68 1.66
CA GLN A 197 -12.65 -42.03 1.93
C GLN A 197 -12.55 -41.04 3.10
N ALA A 198 -11.83 -41.37 4.17
CA ALA A 198 -11.61 -40.45 5.29
C ALA A 198 -10.89 -39.16 4.88
N ILE A 199 -10.01 -39.24 3.89
CA ILE A 199 -9.20 -38.13 3.40
C ILE A 199 -9.99 -37.17 2.49
N ASN A 200 -10.93 -37.67 1.69
CA ASN A 200 -11.68 -36.87 0.70
C ASN A 200 -12.88 -36.10 1.27
N ILE A 201 -13.18 -36.20 2.58
CA ILE A 201 -14.37 -35.60 3.21
C ILE A 201 -14.03 -34.35 4.06
N ALA A 202 -12.84 -33.76 3.89
CA ALA A 202 -12.47 -32.50 4.56
C ALA A 202 -13.01 -31.26 3.83
#